data_AF-A0A0S8AUB1-F1
#
_entry.id   AF-A0A0S8AUB1-F1
#
_cell.length_a   1.000
_cell.length_b   1.000
_cell.length_c   1.000
_cell.angle_alpha   90.00
_cell.angle_beta   90.00
_cell.angle_gamma   90.00
#
_symmetry.space_group_name_H-M   'P 1'
#
loop_
_entity.id
_entity.type
_entity.pdbx_description
1 polymer ?
#
loop_
_entity_poly.entity_id
_entity_poly.type
_entity_poly.pdbx_seq_one_letter_code
_entity_poly.pdbx_strand_id
1 'polypeptide(L)'
;MPRALLTISLAAALVACGDGAGPGDTATVSLSFATQAPGTPASGFSASVMSDTLGDGANTLIITKAEIVLREVELKKQEYEDCNSSMSDDDCEEFDAGPLLLDLPLNGDVATEITIAPPAATYDELEFDIHKVSNDDPEDAQFRADHPHMIGKSIRVEGTFNGSPFVYETDLSEEQEFDLVPP
;
A
#
# COMPACT_ATOMS: atom_id res chain seq x y z
N MET A 1 25.19 -71.38 18.77
CA MET A 1 26.32 -70.47 19.07
C MET A 1 26.41 -69.43 17.95
N PRO A 2 26.80 -68.18 18.27
CA PRO A 2 26.04 -66.95 17.99
C PRO A 2 26.61 -66.19 16.78
N ARG A 3 25.89 -65.26 16.14
CA ARG A 3 25.82 -63.85 16.57
C ARG A 3 24.71 -63.12 15.81
N ALA A 4 23.77 -62.58 16.58
CA ALA A 4 22.90 -61.50 16.16
C ALA A 4 23.74 -60.24 15.91
N LEU A 5 23.49 -59.54 14.81
CA LEU A 5 23.90 -58.17 14.59
C LEU A 5 22.62 -57.39 14.26
N LEU A 6 22.10 -56.78 15.30
CA LEU A 6 20.96 -55.87 15.29
C LEU A 6 21.47 -54.52 14.77
N THR A 7 21.26 -54.22 13.49
CA THR A 7 21.50 -52.88 12.93
C THR A 7 20.33 -51.98 13.29
N ILE A 8 20.50 -51.18 14.34
CA ILE A 8 19.60 -50.06 14.67
C ILE A 8 19.97 -48.91 13.73
N SER A 9 19.22 -48.78 12.63
CA SER A 9 19.27 -47.59 11.78
C SER A 9 18.50 -46.47 12.48
N LEU A 10 19.24 -45.55 13.08
CA LEU A 10 18.72 -44.34 13.71
C LEU A 10 18.22 -43.40 12.60
N ALA A 11 16.92 -43.41 12.32
CA ALA A 11 16.28 -42.43 11.46
C ALA A 11 16.25 -41.09 12.20
N ALA A 12 17.25 -40.24 11.95
CA ALA A 12 17.21 -38.84 12.36
C ALA A 12 16.18 -38.13 11.49
N ALA A 13 14.95 -38.00 12.00
CA ALA A 13 13.99 -37.04 11.46
C ALA A 13 14.51 -35.64 11.83
N LEU A 14 15.23 -35.02 10.90
CA LEU A 14 15.40 -33.57 10.88
C LEU A 14 14.01 -32.99 10.63
N VAL A 15 13.27 -32.72 11.71
CA VAL A 15 12.20 -31.72 11.66
C VAL A 15 12.92 -30.40 11.43
N ALA A 16 12.96 -29.96 10.18
CA ALA A 16 13.22 -28.57 9.87
C ALA A 16 12.10 -27.78 10.54
N CYS A 17 12.40 -27.10 11.66
CA CYS A 17 11.61 -25.95 12.04
C CYS A 17 11.70 -25.00 10.85
N GLY A 18 10.58 -24.81 10.16
CA GLY A 18 10.48 -23.72 9.20
C GLY A 18 10.49 -22.43 10.00
N ASP A 19 11.67 -21.85 10.19
CA ASP A 19 11.82 -20.51 10.79
C ASP A 19 11.47 -19.44 9.75
N GLY A 20 10.30 -19.58 9.11
CA GLY A 20 9.72 -18.55 8.29
C GLY A 20 9.06 -17.53 9.20
N ALA A 21 9.81 -16.54 9.66
CA ALA A 21 9.26 -15.36 10.33
C ALA A 21 8.49 -14.44 9.36
N GLY A 22 8.42 -14.80 8.08
CA GLY A 22 7.67 -14.10 7.04
C GLY A 22 6.33 -14.75 6.68
N PRO A 23 5.49 -14.06 5.89
CA PRO A 23 4.30 -14.66 5.31
C PRO A 23 4.70 -15.89 4.47
N GLY A 24 4.07 -17.06 4.71
CA GLY A 24 4.42 -18.29 3.98
C GLY A 24 4.13 -18.20 2.47
N ASP A 25 4.60 -19.16 1.68
CA ASP A 25 4.53 -19.19 0.19
C ASP A 25 3.14 -18.96 -0.45
N THR A 26 2.07 -18.89 0.34
CA THR A 26 0.69 -18.65 -0.10
C THR A 26 0.09 -17.37 0.50
N ALA A 27 0.89 -16.50 1.08
CA ALA A 27 0.42 -15.28 1.72
C ALA A 27 0.06 -14.20 0.69
N THR A 28 -0.98 -13.44 1.02
CA THR A 28 -1.40 -12.27 0.25
C THR A 28 -1.38 -11.05 1.16
N VAL A 29 -0.72 -9.98 0.73
CA VAL A 29 -0.82 -8.67 1.38
C VAL A 29 -1.93 -7.90 0.70
N SER A 30 -2.82 -7.32 1.51
CA SER A 30 -3.91 -6.48 1.03
C SER A 30 -3.74 -5.06 1.56
N LEU A 31 -3.56 -4.09 0.68
CA LEU A 31 -3.62 -2.68 1.04
C LEU A 31 -5.08 -2.22 0.95
N SER A 32 -5.59 -1.70 2.07
CA SER A 32 -6.96 -1.23 2.19
C SER A 32 -7.00 0.21 2.62
N PHE A 33 -7.82 1.00 1.93
CA PHE A 33 -8.02 2.40 2.20
C PHE A 33 -9.39 2.60 2.84
N ALA A 34 -9.43 3.41 3.88
CA ALA A 34 -10.65 3.75 4.59
C ALA A 34 -10.67 5.25 4.83
N THR A 35 -11.82 5.87 4.61
CA THR A 35 -12.07 7.21 5.17
C THR A 35 -12.92 7.04 6.42
N GLN A 36 -12.69 7.83 7.46
CA GLN A 36 -13.40 7.66 8.72
C GLN A 36 -14.42 8.78 8.89
N ALA A 37 -15.71 8.45 8.76
CA ALA A 37 -16.78 9.37 9.15
C ALA A 37 -16.67 9.70 10.66
N PRO A 38 -17.00 10.94 11.07
CA PRO A 38 -16.60 11.45 12.38
C PRO A 38 -17.11 10.64 13.58
N GLY A 39 -16.17 10.25 14.44
CA GLY A 39 -16.36 9.91 15.85
C GLY A 39 -15.78 11.02 16.75
N THR A 40 -16.16 11.04 18.04
CA THR A 40 -15.82 12.10 19.01
C THR A 40 -14.34 12.50 19.00
N PRO A 41 -14.01 13.81 18.92
CA PRO A 41 -12.63 14.28 18.81
C PRO A 41 -11.81 14.01 20.08
N ALA A 42 -10.63 13.43 19.93
CA ALA A 42 -9.56 13.54 20.92
C ALA A 42 -8.93 14.93 20.82
N SER A 43 -8.68 15.57 21.97
CA SER A 43 -8.11 16.91 22.06
C SER A 43 -6.67 16.92 21.55
N GLY A 44 -6.37 17.73 20.53
CA GLY A 44 -5.00 18.04 20.12
C GLY A 44 -4.76 18.14 18.61
N PHE A 45 -5.64 17.58 17.79
CA PHE A 45 -5.65 17.73 16.32
C PHE A 45 -7.12 17.80 15.92
N SER A 46 -7.54 18.82 15.18
CA SER A 46 -8.95 18.95 14.81
C SER A 46 -9.35 17.78 13.89
N ALA A 47 -10.12 16.83 14.44
CA ALA A 47 -10.74 15.69 13.76
C ALA A 47 -11.82 16.11 12.74
N SER A 48 -11.68 17.29 12.13
CA SER A 48 -12.59 17.84 11.11
C SER A 48 -12.14 17.53 9.69
N VAL A 49 -11.02 16.83 9.50
CA VAL A 49 -10.67 16.23 8.21
C VAL A 49 -11.18 14.80 8.26
N MET A 50 -11.91 14.33 7.24
CA MET A 50 -12.47 12.96 7.04
C MET A 50 -14.01 12.80 7.15
N SER A 51 -14.78 13.88 7.23
CA SER A 51 -16.20 13.85 6.84
C SER A 51 -16.32 14.19 5.36
N ASP A 52 -17.17 13.50 4.60
CA ASP A 52 -17.56 13.93 3.24
C ASP A 52 -18.32 15.27 3.29
N THR A 53 -18.83 15.67 4.45
CA THR A 53 -19.57 16.91 4.67
C THR A 53 -18.98 17.67 5.83
N LEU A 54 -18.42 18.86 5.57
CA LEU A 54 -17.85 19.76 6.56
C LEU A 54 -18.71 21.03 6.65
N GLY A 55 -19.07 21.43 7.87
CA GLY A 55 -19.79 22.67 8.11
C GLY A 55 -19.15 23.48 9.23
N ASP A 56 -19.06 24.80 9.06
CA ASP A 56 -18.56 25.74 10.08
C ASP A 56 -19.70 26.55 10.74
N GLY A 57 -20.95 26.23 10.43
CA GLY A 57 -22.15 26.93 10.87
C GLY A 57 -22.62 28.07 9.96
N ALA A 58 -21.77 28.53 9.02
CA ALA A 58 -22.11 29.51 7.99
C ALA A 58 -21.96 28.94 6.57
N ASN A 59 -21.01 28.04 6.38
CA ASN A 59 -20.65 27.41 5.13
C ASN A 59 -20.76 25.89 5.23
N THR A 60 -20.96 25.24 4.09
CA THR A 60 -20.99 23.80 3.94
C THR A 60 -20.14 23.39 2.74
N LEU A 61 -19.14 22.55 2.99
CA LEU A 61 -18.33 21.87 2.01
C LEU A 61 -18.77 20.41 1.96
N ILE A 62 -19.11 19.91 0.78
CA ILE A 62 -19.42 18.49 0.55
C ILE A 62 -18.43 17.95 -0.47
N ILE A 63 -17.67 16.92 -0.13
CA ILE A 63 -16.81 16.15 -1.02
C ILE A 63 -17.63 14.98 -1.57
N THR A 64 -17.72 14.87 -2.88
CA THR A 64 -18.49 13.81 -3.55
C THR A 64 -17.62 12.79 -4.26
N LYS A 65 -16.36 13.14 -4.53
CA LYS A 65 -15.37 12.25 -5.12
C LYS A 65 -13.97 12.68 -4.71
N ALA A 66 -13.08 11.73 -4.42
CA ALA A 66 -11.66 12.00 -4.23
C ALA A 66 -10.85 10.86 -4.83
N GLU A 67 -10.08 11.20 -5.86
CA GLU A 67 -9.23 10.28 -6.62
C GLU A 67 -7.77 10.63 -6.35
N ILE A 68 -6.94 9.61 -6.12
CA ILE A 68 -5.48 9.71 -5.94
C ILE A 68 -4.82 8.72 -6.90
N VAL A 69 -3.72 9.12 -7.53
CA VAL A 69 -2.87 8.20 -8.30
C VAL A 69 -1.71 7.76 -7.44
N LEU A 70 -1.54 6.45 -7.30
CA LEU A 70 -0.40 5.84 -6.62
C LEU A 70 0.52 5.20 -7.66
N ARG A 71 1.83 5.23 -7.45
CA ARG A 71 2.82 4.47 -8.22
C ARG A 71 3.85 3.87 -7.26
N GLU A 72 4.68 2.96 -7.75
CA GLU A 72 5.83 2.42 -7.00
C GLU A 72 5.38 1.87 -5.64
N VAL A 73 4.25 1.13 -5.62
CA VAL A 73 3.75 0.51 -4.39
C VAL A 73 4.63 -0.68 -4.05
N GLU A 74 5.48 -0.52 -3.04
CA GLU A 74 6.62 -1.37 -2.73
C GLU A 74 6.60 -1.93 -1.30
N LEU A 75 7.10 -3.16 -1.14
CA LEU A 75 7.38 -3.76 0.16
C LEU A 75 8.88 -3.97 0.30
N LYS A 76 9.52 -3.24 1.22
CA LYS A 76 10.95 -3.40 1.48
C LYS A 76 11.19 -4.53 2.46
N LYS A 77 12.12 -5.41 2.10
CA LYS A 77 12.55 -6.52 2.94
C LYS A 77 13.35 -5.96 4.12
N GLN A 78 13.12 -6.50 5.31
CA GLN A 78 13.93 -6.18 6.48
C GLN A 78 15.39 -6.55 6.22
N GLU A 79 16.28 -5.57 6.25
CA GLU A 79 17.70 -5.81 6.06
C GLU A 79 18.26 -6.68 7.20
N TYR A 80 18.82 -7.83 6.83
CA TYR A 80 19.78 -8.57 7.64
C TYR A 80 21.15 -8.44 6.95
N GLU A 81 22.24 -8.61 7.70
CA GLU A 81 23.66 -8.47 7.26
C GLU A 81 24.04 -9.21 5.95
N ASP A 82 23.16 -10.03 5.38
CA ASP A 82 23.31 -10.79 4.14
C ASP A 82 22.94 -10.03 2.84
N CYS A 83 22.32 -8.83 2.88
CA CYS A 83 22.31 -7.90 1.72
C CYS A 83 23.65 -7.11 1.61
N ASN A 84 24.78 -7.73 1.98
CA ASN A 84 26.10 -7.11 1.96
C ASN A 84 27.00 -7.70 0.85
N SER A 85 27.12 -6.93 -0.23
CA SER A 85 28.26 -6.90 -1.18
C SER A 85 28.51 -8.06 -2.15
N SER A 86 27.67 -9.10 -2.21
CA SER A 86 27.89 -10.25 -3.12
C SER A 86 26.71 -10.68 -3.98
N MET A 87 25.57 -10.01 -3.86
CA MET A 87 24.40 -10.21 -4.73
C MET A 87 24.23 -8.99 -5.64
N SER A 88 23.68 -9.18 -6.84
CA SER A 88 23.29 -8.04 -7.67
C SER A 88 22.17 -7.29 -6.95
N ASP A 89 22.11 -5.95 -7.07
CA ASP A 89 21.12 -5.12 -6.38
C ASP A 89 19.66 -5.62 -6.59
N ASP A 90 19.42 -6.37 -7.67
CA ASP A 90 18.15 -7.04 -8.01
C ASP A 90 17.70 -8.17 -7.03
N ASP A 91 18.58 -8.72 -6.20
CA ASP A 91 18.27 -9.87 -5.31
C ASP A 91 17.67 -9.46 -3.95
N CYS A 92 17.69 -8.17 -3.59
CA CYS A 92 16.95 -7.64 -2.44
C CYS A 92 15.50 -7.30 -2.86
N GLU A 93 14.91 -8.12 -3.75
CA GLU A 93 13.70 -7.89 -4.57
C GLU A 93 12.63 -6.98 -3.93
N GLU A 94 12.50 -5.80 -4.49
CA GLU A 94 11.36 -4.88 -4.38
C GLU A 94 10.24 -5.36 -5.32
N PHE A 95 8.99 -5.09 -4.96
CA PHE A 95 7.85 -5.38 -5.80
C PHE A 95 7.15 -4.06 -6.11
N ASP A 96 7.15 -3.65 -7.37
CA ASP A 96 6.60 -2.34 -7.72
C ASP A 96 5.31 -2.55 -8.49
N ALA A 97 4.23 -1.92 -8.02
CA ALA A 97 2.97 -1.84 -8.75
C ALA A 97 2.57 -0.39 -8.98
N GLY A 98 2.13 -0.06 -10.20
CA GLY A 98 1.70 1.29 -10.53
C GLY A 98 1.79 1.63 -12.02
N PRO A 99 1.23 2.78 -12.44
CA PRO A 99 0.35 3.65 -11.66
C PRO A 99 -1.06 3.06 -11.50
N LEU A 100 -1.70 3.33 -10.36
CA LEU A 100 -3.02 2.84 -9.94
C LEU A 100 -3.91 4.01 -9.53
N LEU A 101 -5.20 3.95 -9.86
CA LEU A 101 -6.16 4.98 -9.47
C LEU A 101 -6.91 4.50 -8.24
N LEU A 102 -6.70 5.21 -7.14
CA LEU A 102 -7.41 5.02 -5.88
C LEU A 102 -8.62 5.94 -5.82
N ASP A 103 -9.82 5.36 -5.81
CA ASP A 103 -11.07 6.09 -5.56
C ASP A 103 -11.43 5.94 -4.08
N LEU A 104 -11.26 7.01 -3.30
CA LEU A 104 -11.38 6.95 -1.86
C LEU A 104 -12.83 6.66 -1.43
N PRO A 105 -13.06 5.66 -0.56
CA PRO A 105 -14.41 5.34 -0.09
C PRO A 105 -14.88 6.39 0.91
N LEU A 106 -15.55 7.45 0.44
CA LEU A 106 -15.98 8.61 1.24
C LEU A 106 -17.12 8.32 2.24
N ASN A 107 -17.75 7.15 2.13
CA ASN A 107 -18.93 6.76 2.91
C ASN A 107 -18.58 6.04 4.23
N GLY A 108 -17.31 5.95 4.59
CA GLY A 108 -16.86 5.22 5.78
C GLY A 108 -16.57 3.75 5.55
N ASP A 109 -16.74 3.24 4.32
CA ASP A 109 -16.38 1.87 3.98
C ASP A 109 -14.87 1.72 3.80
N VAL A 110 -14.42 0.46 3.87
CA VAL A 110 -13.04 0.08 3.57
C VAL A 110 -13.02 -0.49 2.14
N ALA A 111 -12.22 0.11 1.26
CA ALA A 111 -11.94 -0.43 -0.06
C ALA A 111 -10.58 -1.13 -0.04
N THR A 112 -10.58 -2.45 -0.29
CA THR A 112 -9.34 -3.18 -0.60
C THR A 112 -9.05 -2.98 -2.08
N GLU A 113 -7.99 -2.25 -2.40
CA GLU A 113 -7.67 -1.93 -3.79
C GLU A 113 -6.52 -2.75 -4.37
N ILE A 114 -5.57 -3.14 -3.53
CA ILE A 114 -4.34 -3.79 -4.01
C ILE A 114 -4.17 -5.10 -3.25
N THR A 115 -4.12 -6.21 -3.99
CA THR A 115 -3.77 -7.52 -3.45
C THR A 115 -2.51 -8.00 -4.16
N ILE A 116 -1.47 -8.26 -3.38
CA ILE A 116 -0.17 -8.70 -3.88
C ILE A 116 0.22 -10.00 -3.20
N ALA A 117 0.98 -10.82 -3.93
CA ALA A 117 1.55 -12.06 -3.44
C ALA A 117 3.08 -11.90 -3.39
N PRO A 118 3.62 -11.24 -2.34
CA PRO A 118 5.06 -11.07 -2.23
C PRO A 118 5.75 -12.41 -1.96
N PRO A 119 7.03 -12.57 -2.34
CA PRO A 119 7.84 -13.71 -1.91
C PRO A 119 7.85 -13.89 -0.39
N ALA A 120 8.16 -15.10 0.07
CA ALA A 120 8.30 -15.37 1.50
C ALA A 120 9.56 -14.67 2.05
N ALA A 121 9.38 -13.56 2.76
CA ALA A 121 10.44 -12.79 3.43
C ALA A 121 9.88 -12.03 4.64
N THR A 122 10.77 -11.44 5.45
CA THR A 122 10.39 -10.45 6.45
C THR A 122 10.45 -9.07 5.80
N TYR A 123 9.42 -8.25 6.02
CA TYR A 123 9.30 -6.90 5.49
C TYR A 123 9.12 -5.93 6.66
N ASP A 124 9.78 -4.79 6.62
CA ASP A 124 9.72 -3.74 7.64
C ASP A 124 9.21 -2.40 7.11
N GLU A 125 8.96 -2.27 5.82
CA GLU A 125 8.45 -1.01 5.24
C GLU A 125 7.47 -1.26 4.07
N LEU A 126 6.49 -0.38 3.95
CA LEU A 126 5.65 -0.18 2.76
C LEU A 126 5.93 1.22 2.22
N GLU A 127 6.29 1.33 0.95
CA GLU A 127 6.50 2.59 0.24
C GLU A 127 5.49 2.73 -0.90
N PHE A 128 5.10 3.96 -1.22
CA PHE A 128 4.44 4.30 -2.47
C PHE A 128 4.57 5.79 -2.80
N ASP A 129 4.45 6.11 -4.08
CA ASP A 129 4.44 7.47 -4.58
C ASP A 129 3.01 7.98 -4.81
N ILE A 130 2.70 9.17 -4.30
CA ILE A 130 1.61 9.98 -4.86
C ILE A 130 2.10 10.50 -6.20
N HIS A 131 1.61 9.90 -7.28
CA HIS A 131 2.21 10.07 -8.60
C HIS A 131 1.48 11.08 -9.47
N LYS A 132 2.19 12.08 -9.98
CA LYS A 132 1.67 12.94 -11.04
C LYS A 132 1.79 12.24 -12.39
N VAL A 133 0.65 11.91 -12.98
CA VAL A 133 0.58 11.28 -14.31
C VAL A 133 1.24 12.19 -15.35
N SER A 134 2.41 11.79 -15.82
CA SER A 134 3.17 12.49 -16.84
C SER A 134 2.51 12.36 -18.21
N ASN A 135 2.82 13.27 -19.14
CA ASN A 135 2.30 13.23 -20.52
C ASN A 135 3.17 12.40 -21.47
N ASP A 136 4.44 12.17 -21.09
CA ASP A 136 5.47 11.61 -21.96
C ASP A 136 6.16 10.38 -21.38
N ASP A 137 5.88 10.02 -20.13
CA ASP A 137 6.33 8.76 -19.53
C ASP A 137 5.61 7.57 -20.22
N PRO A 138 6.35 6.61 -20.80
CA PRO A 138 5.78 5.39 -21.36
C PRO A 138 5.05 4.51 -20.34
N GLU A 139 5.46 4.51 -19.07
CA GLU A 139 4.87 3.67 -18.02
C GLU A 139 3.46 4.15 -17.66
N ASP A 140 3.22 5.45 -17.78
CA ASP A 140 1.90 6.07 -17.62
C ASP A 140 0.97 5.87 -18.83
N ALA A 141 1.43 5.28 -19.94
CA ALA A 141 0.70 5.32 -21.21
C ALA A 141 -0.67 4.64 -21.15
N GLN A 142 -0.75 3.46 -20.52
CA GLN A 142 -2.03 2.75 -20.36
C GLN A 142 -2.94 3.49 -19.37
N PHE A 143 -2.39 3.95 -18.25
CA PHE A 143 -3.14 4.71 -17.26
C PHE A 143 -3.74 5.99 -17.83
N ARG A 144 -2.97 6.77 -18.61
CA ARG A 144 -3.48 7.95 -19.32
C ARG A 144 -4.64 7.62 -20.27
N ALA A 145 -4.59 6.47 -20.92
CA ALA A 145 -5.64 6.04 -21.84
C ALA A 145 -6.95 5.72 -21.09
N ASP A 146 -6.85 5.10 -19.93
CA ASP A 146 -7.99 4.69 -19.10
C ASP A 146 -8.54 5.84 -18.23
N HIS A 147 -7.66 6.77 -17.82
CA HIS A 147 -7.97 7.88 -16.90
C HIS A 147 -7.49 9.24 -17.45
N PRO A 148 -8.00 9.69 -18.61
CA PRO A 148 -7.53 10.92 -19.24
C PRO A 148 -7.77 12.19 -18.40
N HIS A 149 -8.70 12.15 -17.43
CA HIS A 149 -8.96 13.26 -16.51
C HIS A 149 -7.85 13.47 -15.48
N MET A 150 -6.97 12.48 -15.28
CA MET A 150 -5.83 12.55 -14.35
C MET A 150 -4.53 13.00 -15.02
N ILE A 151 -4.51 13.24 -16.34
CA ILE A 151 -3.32 13.70 -17.05
C ILE A 151 -2.80 15.02 -16.44
N GLY A 152 -1.53 15.03 -16.02
CA GLY A 152 -0.89 16.17 -15.36
C GLY A 152 -1.34 16.40 -13.91
N LYS A 153 -1.94 15.39 -13.28
CA LYS A 153 -2.49 15.45 -11.92
C LYS A 153 -2.09 14.20 -11.16
N SER A 154 -2.12 14.30 -9.84
CA SER A 154 -2.03 13.16 -8.92
C SER A 154 -3.25 13.06 -8.03
N ILE A 155 -3.86 14.18 -7.65
CA ILE A 155 -5.06 14.23 -6.83
C ILE A 155 -6.14 15.03 -7.54
N ARG A 156 -7.36 14.51 -7.50
CA ARG A 156 -8.55 15.20 -7.99
C ARG A 156 -9.73 15.01 -7.05
N VAL A 157 -10.31 16.12 -6.60
CA VAL A 157 -11.42 16.15 -5.65
C VAL A 157 -12.59 16.92 -6.24
N GLU A 158 -13.76 16.31 -6.21
CA GLU A 158 -15.02 16.95 -6.62
C GLU A 158 -15.92 17.19 -5.41
N GLY A 159 -16.74 18.23 -5.49
CA GLY A 159 -17.69 18.50 -4.43
C GLY A 159 -18.56 19.73 -4.66
N THR A 160 -19.16 20.20 -3.58
CA THR A 160 -19.88 21.48 -3.54
C THR A 160 -19.44 22.33 -2.36
N PHE A 161 -19.38 23.65 -2.55
CA PHE A 161 -19.24 24.64 -1.50
C PHE A 161 -20.47 25.54 -1.50
N ASN A 162 -21.23 25.55 -0.41
CA ASN A 162 -22.53 26.23 -0.30
C ASN A 162 -23.48 25.89 -1.47
N GLY A 163 -23.48 24.62 -1.88
CA GLY A 163 -24.27 24.10 -3.01
C GLY A 163 -23.72 24.44 -4.40
N SER A 164 -22.65 25.23 -4.51
CA SER A 164 -21.98 25.50 -5.79
C SER A 164 -20.92 24.43 -6.07
N PRO A 165 -20.93 23.76 -7.25
CA PRO A 165 -19.97 22.71 -7.54
C PRO A 165 -18.54 23.26 -7.66
N PHE A 166 -17.56 22.45 -7.26
CA PHE A 166 -16.14 22.72 -7.47
C PHE A 166 -15.39 21.45 -7.88
N VAL A 167 -14.22 21.67 -8.49
CA VAL A 167 -13.20 20.64 -8.72
C VAL A 167 -11.87 21.21 -8.21
N TYR A 168 -11.16 20.45 -7.41
CA TYR A 168 -9.82 20.75 -6.93
C TYR A 168 -8.85 19.70 -7.48
N GLU A 169 -7.70 20.15 -7.97
CA GLU A 169 -6.71 19.31 -8.63
C GLU A 169 -5.31 19.73 -8.20
N THR A 170 -4.43 18.76 -7.99
CA THR A 170 -3.01 19.00 -7.71
C THR A 170 -2.14 18.12 -8.59
N ASP A 171 -0.89 18.54 -8.71
CA ASP A 171 0.18 17.85 -9.43
C ASP A 171 1.27 17.38 -8.44
N LEU A 172 0.86 17.13 -7.19
CA LEU A 172 1.72 16.67 -6.10
C LEU A 172 2.48 15.40 -6.54
N SER A 173 3.77 15.34 -6.26
CA SER A 173 4.63 14.19 -6.53
C SER A 173 5.47 13.99 -5.28
N GLU A 174 5.09 13.04 -4.44
CA GLU A 174 5.71 12.83 -3.13
C GLU A 174 5.68 11.35 -2.78
N GLU A 175 6.79 10.89 -2.21
CA GLU A 175 7.01 9.55 -1.69
C GLU A 175 6.40 9.41 -0.29
N GLN A 176 5.84 8.25 0.00
CA GLN A 176 5.18 7.94 1.27
C GLN A 176 5.64 6.60 1.82
N GLU A 177 6.41 6.64 2.91
CA GLU A 177 6.92 5.47 3.61
C GLU A 177 6.09 5.16 4.87
N PHE A 178 5.89 3.88 5.15
CA PHE A 178 5.22 3.36 6.33
C PHE A 178 5.98 2.19 6.93
N ASP A 179 6.57 2.41 8.11
CA ASP A 179 7.16 1.35 8.93
C ASP A 179 6.11 0.27 9.23
N LEU A 180 6.39 -0.95 8.82
CA LEU A 180 5.65 -2.14 9.20
C LEU A 180 6.16 -2.61 10.56
N VAL A 181 5.26 -3.11 11.40
CA VAL A 181 5.64 -3.82 12.61
C VAL A 181 5.83 -5.28 12.23
N PRO A 182 7.06 -5.83 12.27
CA PRO A 182 7.28 -7.24 11.99
C PRO A 182 6.50 -8.12 12.99
N PRO A 183 6.02 -9.30 12.58
CA PRO A 183 5.23 -10.19 13.42
C PRO A 183 5.97 -10.74 14.66
#